data_AF-A0AAD9DCK1-F1
#
_entry.id   AF-A0AAD9DCK1-F1
#
_cell.length_a   1.000
_cell.length_b   1.000
_cell.length_c   1.000
_cell.angle_alpha   90.00
_cell.angle_beta   90.00
_cell.angle_gamma   90.00
#
_symmetry.space_group_name_H-M   'P 1'
#
loop_
_entity.id
_entity.type
_entity.pdbx_description
1 polymer ?
#
loop_
_entity_poly.entity_id
_entity_poly.type
_entity_poly.pdbx_seq_one_letter_code
_entity_poly.pdbx_strand_id
1 'polypeptide(L)'
;MCREILMDITDCEGDAKAGIQTLPVKYGKEMASTVAMGWSIVACISACGESLVKWVPIGISRLMSMSSGADAMSVTFPAARKLVLSTLGGGLFAQKTYQVWRTKGGDVVLAEKAVRDGLLGVLLVLASFM
;
A
#
# COMPACT_ATOMS: atom_id res chain seq x y z
N MET A 1 3.33 9.11 -2.68
CA MET A 1 4.11 8.83 -3.91
C MET A 1 3.45 7.82 -4.84
N CYS A 2 3.10 6.59 -4.42
CA CYS A 2 2.44 5.65 -5.35
C CYS A 2 1.16 6.19 -6.01
N ARG A 3 0.29 6.87 -5.25
CA ARG A 3 -0.95 7.45 -5.78
C ARG A 3 -0.69 8.50 -6.87
N GLU A 4 0.38 9.29 -6.71
CA GLU A 4 0.79 10.29 -7.69
C GLU A 4 1.20 9.63 -9.00
N ILE A 5 2.04 8.60 -8.93
CA ILE A 5 2.47 7.85 -10.12
C ILE A 5 1.29 7.18 -10.83
N LEU A 6 0.28 6.70 -10.09
CA LEU A 6 -0.95 6.16 -10.68
C LEU A 6 -1.79 7.24 -11.37
N MET A 7 -1.80 8.47 -10.85
CA MET A 7 -2.47 9.62 -11.45
C MET A 7 -1.75 10.08 -12.73
N ASP A 8 -0.42 10.11 -12.72
CA ASP A 8 0.37 10.37 -13.93
C ASP A 8 0.10 9.32 -15.02
N ILE A 9 -0.14 8.05 -14.64
CA ILE A 9 -0.44 6.97 -15.61
C ILE A 9 -1.78 7.23 -16.29
N THR A 10 -2.79 7.74 -15.57
CA THR A 10 -4.09 8.09 -16.15
C THR A 10 -4.00 9.32 -17.04
N ASP A 11 -3.18 10.31 -16.67
CA ASP A 11 -3.06 11.59 -17.38
C ASP A 11 -1.93 11.61 -18.43
N CYS A 12 -1.24 10.49 -18.64
CA CYS A 12 -0.08 10.36 -19.52
C CYS A 12 -0.28 10.94 -20.94
N GLU A 13 -1.47 10.83 -21.52
CA GLU A 13 -1.77 11.39 -22.85
C GLU A 13 -2.01 12.91 -22.82
N GLY A 14 -2.57 13.42 -21.74
CA GLY A 14 -2.72 14.85 -21.49
C GLY A 14 -1.36 15.50 -21.24
N ASP A 15 -0.53 14.88 -20.41
CA ASP A 15 0.82 15.33 -20.09
C ASP A 15 1.71 15.37 -21.33
N ALA A 16 1.66 14.33 -22.17
CA ALA A 16 2.43 14.28 -23.40
C ALA A 16 2.02 15.41 -24.38
N LYS A 17 0.73 15.72 -24.48
CA LYS A 17 0.22 16.83 -25.31
C LYS A 17 0.58 18.21 -24.74
N ALA A 18 0.65 18.32 -23.43
CA ALA A 18 1.06 19.54 -22.72
C ALA A 18 2.60 19.72 -22.68
N GLY A 19 3.37 18.74 -23.16
CA GLY A 19 4.84 18.76 -23.09
C GLY A 19 5.40 18.53 -21.69
N ILE A 20 4.60 17.98 -20.77
CA ILE A 20 4.99 17.67 -19.40
C ILE A 20 5.70 16.31 -19.38
N GLN A 21 6.90 16.25 -18.82
CA GLN A 21 7.68 15.02 -18.73
C GLN A 21 7.41 14.30 -17.40
N THR A 22 6.28 13.59 -17.30
CA THR A 22 6.01 12.68 -16.18
C THR A 22 6.68 11.31 -16.41
N LEU A 23 6.80 10.50 -15.34
CA LEU A 23 7.39 9.16 -15.40
C LEU A 23 6.78 8.26 -16.51
N PRO A 24 5.45 8.15 -16.66
CA PRO A 24 4.85 7.33 -17.72
C PRO A 24 5.08 7.90 -19.13
N VAL A 25 5.24 9.22 -19.29
CA VAL A 25 5.56 9.85 -20.58
C VAL A 25 7.01 9.55 -20.99
N LYS A 26 7.96 9.59 -20.05
CA LYS A 26 9.39 9.41 -20.33
C LYS A 26 9.83 7.95 -20.41
N TYR A 27 9.28 7.08 -19.57
CA TYR A 27 9.70 5.67 -19.44
C TYR A 27 8.61 4.66 -19.81
N GLY A 28 7.42 5.14 -20.16
CA GLY A 28 6.26 4.31 -20.49
C GLY A 28 5.41 3.93 -19.28
N LYS A 29 4.12 3.68 -19.55
CA LYS A 29 3.11 3.28 -18.55
C LYS A 29 3.49 1.98 -17.82
N GLU A 30 4.17 1.05 -18.48
CA GLU A 30 4.61 -0.22 -17.90
C GLU A 30 5.67 -0.02 -16.80
N MET A 31 6.69 0.81 -17.05
CA MET A 31 7.73 1.11 -16.07
C MET A 31 7.15 1.91 -14.89
N ALA A 32 6.28 2.89 -15.18
CA ALA A 32 5.59 3.67 -14.15
C ALA A 32 4.73 2.77 -13.24
N SER A 33 4.00 1.80 -13.79
CA SER A 33 3.19 0.86 -13.00
C SER A 33 4.03 -0.03 -12.09
N THR A 34 5.24 -0.41 -12.54
CA THR A 34 6.18 -1.21 -11.75
C THR A 34 6.76 -0.39 -10.59
N VAL A 35 7.14 0.86 -10.84
CA VAL A 35 7.62 1.79 -9.81
C VAL A 35 6.51 2.10 -8.80
N ALA A 36 5.27 2.27 -9.25
CA ALA A 36 4.10 2.43 -8.37
C ALA A 36 3.90 1.21 -7.45
N MET A 37 4.03 -0.01 -7.97
CA MET A 37 3.95 -1.23 -7.18
C MET A 37 5.07 -1.29 -6.12
N GLY A 38 6.30 -0.97 -6.49
CA GLY A 38 7.43 -0.90 -5.55
C GLY A 38 7.14 0.07 -4.39
N TRP A 39 6.65 1.27 -4.70
CA TRP A 39 6.25 2.24 -3.67
C TRP A 39 5.07 1.79 -2.82
N SER A 40 4.13 1.02 -3.37
CA SER A 40 3.01 0.45 -2.60
C SER A 40 3.50 -0.54 -1.55
N ILE A 41 4.45 -1.40 -1.90
CA ILE A 41 5.05 -2.37 -0.98
C ILE A 41 5.78 -1.64 0.14
N VAL A 42 6.62 -0.66 -0.20
CA VAL A 42 7.34 0.16 0.80
C VAL A 42 6.35 0.86 1.72
N ALA A 43 5.30 1.49 1.17
CA ALA A 43 4.28 2.15 1.96
C ALA A 43 3.54 1.18 2.91
N CYS A 44 3.22 -0.03 2.44
CA CYS A 44 2.59 -1.06 3.27
C CYS A 44 3.49 -1.50 4.43
N ILE A 45 4.79 -1.70 4.17
CA ILE A 45 5.78 -2.06 5.19
C ILE A 45 5.93 -0.91 6.21
N SER A 46 6.06 0.33 5.73
CA SER A 46 6.16 1.52 6.59
C SER A 46 4.91 1.72 7.44
N ALA A 47 3.71 1.49 6.90
CA ALA A 47 2.46 1.57 7.64
C ALA A 47 2.35 0.50 8.74
N CYS A 48 3.00 -0.65 8.56
CA CYS A 48 3.08 -1.71 9.56
C CYS A 48 4.21 -1.50 10.58
N GLY A 49 5.17 -0.60 10.31
CA GLY A 49 6.44 -0.48 11.03
C GLY A 49 6.33 -0.26 12.54
N GLU A 50 5.47 0.66 13.00
CA GLU A 50 5.30 0.91 14.45
C GLU A 50 4.71 -0.29 15.21
N SER A 51 3.88 -1.10 14.53
CA SER A 51 3.35 -2.34 15.08
C SER A 51 4.38 -3.47 15.00
N LEU A 52 5.17 -3.55 13.92
CA LEU A 52 6.17 -4.61 13.78
C LEU A 52 7.33 -4.48 14.77
N VAL A 53 7.87 -3.29 15.01
CA VAL A 53 9.03 -3.09 15.91
C VAL A 53 8.72 -3.46 17.36
N LYS A 54 7.48 -3.27 17.84
CA LYS A 54 7.04 -3.71 19.17
C LYS A 54 6.73 -5.21 19.24
N TRP A 55 6.37 -5.82 18.12
CA TRP A 55 6.01 -7.24 18.04
C TRP A 55 7.17 -8.15 17.60
N VAL A 56 8.28 -7.63 17.07
CA VAL A 56 9.48 -8.42 16.75
C VAL A 56 10.09 -9.09 17.99
N PRO A 57 10.30 -8.41 19.14
CA PRO A 57 10.79 -9.10 20.34
C PRO A 57 9.74 -10.09 20.90
N ILE A 58 8.45 -9.77 20.82
CA ILE A 58 7.36 -10.66 21.30
C ILE A 58 7.19 -11.88 20.38
N GLY A 59 7.36 -11.71 19.07
CA GLY A 59 7.23 -12.75 18.05
C GLY A 59 8.40 -13.72 18.04
N ILE A 60 9.63 -13.23 18.22
CA ILE A 60 10.83 -14.07 18.37
C ILE A 60 10.75 -14.86 19.70
N SER A 61 10.31 -14.23 20.80
CA SER A 61 10.04 -14.93 22.05
C SER A 61 8.90 -15.94 21.95
N ARG A 62 7.83 -15.64 21.19
CA ARG A 62 6.71 -16.57 20.94
C ARG A 62 7.11 -17.75 20.05
N LEU A 63 7.97 -17.56 19.06
CA LEU A 63 8.48 -18.64 18.22
C LEU A 63 9.31 -19.65 19.05
N MET A 64 10.05 -19.17 20.06
CA MET A 64 10.74 -20.04 21.03
C MET A 64 9.80 -20.62 22.12
N SER A 65 8.64 -20.02 22.37
CA SER A 65 7.67 -20.43 23.41
C SER A 65 6.53 -21.32 22.88
N MET A 66 6.53 -21.72 21.61
CA MET A 66 5.52 -22.64 21.04
C MET A 66 5.58 -24.08 21.60
N SER A 67 6.20 -24.32 22.77
CA SER A 67 6.09 -25.58 23.50
C SER A 67 5.12 -25.55 24.68
N SER A 68 4.56 -24.40 25.06
CA SER A 68 3.54 -24.33 26.12
C SER A 68 2.30 -23.60 25.64
N GLY A 69 1.24 -24.37 25.43
CA GLY A 69 -0.11 -23.87 25.19
C GLY A 69 -0.61 -23.00 26.34
N ALA A 70 -1.61 -22.18 26.02
CA ALA A 70 -2.24 -21.15 26.85
C ALA A 70 -1.45 -19.82 26.89
N ASP A 71 -1.74 -18.94 25.93
CA ASP A 71 -1.94 -17.50 26.17
C ASP A 71 -2.51 -16.84 24.90
N ALA A 72 -3.76 -17.22 24.62
CA ALA A 72 -4.60 -16.55 23.65
C ALA A 72 -5.21 -15.28 24.28
N MET A 73 -5.16 -14.18 23.51
CA MET A 73 -5.95 -12.96 23.68
C MET A 73 -5.70 -12.11 24.93
N SER A 74 -4.60 -11.38 24.92
CA SER A 74 -4.52 -10.06 25.56
C SER A 74 -3.89 -9.07 24.60
N VAL A 75 -4.50 -8.91 23.42
CA VAL A 75 -4.19 -7.76 22.57
C VAL A 75 -5.05 -6.61 23.09
N THR A 76 -4.42 -5.63 23.71
CA THR A 76 -5.07 -4.38 24.11
C THR A 76 -5.85 -3.84 22.91
N PHE A 77 -7.18 -3.72 23.04
CA PHE A 77 -8.13 -3.32 21.99
C PHE A 77 -7.67 -2.19 21.06
N PRO A 78 -6.92 -1.16 21.52
CA PRO A 78 -6.39 -0.11 20.64
C PRO A 78 -5.30 -0.61 19.69
N ALA A 79 -4.35 -1.43 20.16
CA ALA A 79 -3.21 -1.88 19.36
C ALA A 79 -3.61 -2.91 18.30
N ALA A 80 -4.54 -3.81 18.63
CA ALA A 80 -5.15 -4.73 17.66
C ALA A 80 -5.82 -3.98 16.52
N ARG A 81 -6.62 -2.95 16.86
CA ARG A 81 -7.34 -2.13 15.88
C ARG A 81 -6.38 -1.39 14.95
N LYS A 82 -5.29 -0.83 15.47
CA LYS A 82 -4.28 -0.15 14.65
C LYS A 82 -3.60 -1.10 13.67
N LEU A 83 -3.26 -2.30 14.14
CA LEU A 83 -2.64 -3.33 13.29
C LEU A 83 -3.60 -3.83 12.21
N VAL A 84 -4.86 -4.09 12.54
CA VAL A 84 -5.88 -4.55 11.58
C VAL A 84 -6.22 -3.47 10.56
N LEU A 85 -6.37 -2.21 10.97
CA LEU A 85 -6.68 -1.12 10.04
C LEU A 85 -5.49 -0.78 9.12
N SER A 86 -4.26 -0.81 9.66
CA SER A 86 -3.05 -0.58 8.87
C SER A 86 -2.81 -1.70 7.86
N THR A 87 -2.98 -2.97 8.27
CA THR A 87 -2.84 -4.13 7.36
C THR A 87 -3.96 -4.18 6.31
N LEU A 88 -5.20 -3.87 6.66
CA LEU A 88 -6.31 -3.79 5.70
C LEU A 88 -6.11 -2.63 4.71
N GLY A 89 -5.74 -1.44 5.20
CA GLY A 89 -5.49 -0.27 4.35
C GLY A 89 -4.33 -0.50 3.39
N GLY A 90 -3.20 -1.03 3.89
CA GLY A 90 -2.04 -1.37 3.08
C GLY A 90 -2.30 -2.51 2.09
N GLY A 91 -3.03 -3.54 2.51
CA GLY A 91 -3.39 -4.69 1.67
C GLY A 91 -4.34 -4.31 0.52
N LEU A 92 -5.37 -3.52 0.80
CA LEU A 92 -6.28 -3.01 -0.23
C LEU A 92 -5.53 -2.12 -1.24
N PHE A 93 -4.64 -1.27 -0.75
CA PHE A 93 -3.84 -0.39 -1.61
C PHE A 93 -2.89 -1.20 -2.52
N ALA A 94 -2.16 -2.16 -1.95
CA ALA A 94 -1.26 -3.03 -2.70
C ALA A 94 -2.00 -3.92 -3.71
N GLN A 95 -3.18 -4.45 -3.35
CA GLN A 95 -4.00 -5.26 -4.26
C GLN A 95 -4.47 -4.47 -5.48
N LYS A 96 -4.84 -3.20 -5.31
CA LYS A 96 -5.28 -2.33 -6.41
C LYS A 96 -4.11 -1.93 -7.30
N THR A 97 -2.98 -1.55 -6.71
CA THR A 97 -1.76 -1.26 -7.49
C THR A 97 -1.30 -2.50 -8.26
N TYR A 98 -1.44 -3.70 -7.68
CA TYR A 98 -1.15 -4.96 -8.36
C TYR A 98 -2.06 -5.20 -9.58
N GLN A 99 -3.34 -4.83 -9.52
CA GLN A 99 -4.25 -4.91 -10.67
C GLN A 99 -3.79 -3.99 -11.82
N VAL A 100 -3.38 -2.75 -11.50
CA VAL A 100 -2.86 -1.80 -12.49
C VAL A 100 -1.51 -2.26 -13.07
N TRP A 101 -0.66 -2.84 -12.24
CA TRP A 101 0.60 -3.45 -12.69
C TRP A 101 0.35 -4.63 -13.63
N ARG A 102 -0.62 -5.50 -13.33
CA ARG A 102 -0.96 -6.64 -14.19
C ARG A 102 -1.47 -6.18 -15.57
N THR A 103 -2.18 -5.04 -15.63
CA THR A 103 -2.63 -4.46 -16.90
C THR A 103 -1.59 -3.55 -17.56
N LYS A 104 -0.36 -3.47 -17.01
CA LYS A 104 0.75 -2.62 -17.48
C LYS A 104 0.36 -1.13 -17.60
N GLY A 105 -0.64 -0.68 -16.84
CA GLY A 105 -1.20 0.67 -16.96
C GLY A 105 -1.98 0.94 -18.26
N GLY A 106 -2.35 -0.09 -19.02
CA GLY A 106 -3.14 0.06 -20.25
C GLY A 106 -4.62 0.33 -20.01
N ASP A 107 -5.16 -0.11 -18.86
CA ASP A 107 -6.55 0.13 -18.48
C ASP A 107 -6.64 1.36 -17.56
N VAL A 108 -6.94 2.50 -18.18
CA VAL A 108 -7.06 3.81 -17.52
C VAL A 108 -8.20 3.80 -16.49
N VAL A 109 -9.29 3.05 -16.73
CA VAL A 109 -10.44 2.97 -15.83
C VAL A 109 -10.07 2.25 -14.54
N LEU A 110 -9.28 1.18 -14.63
CA LEU A 110 -8.74 0.49 -13.46
C LEU A 110 -7.75 1.35 -12.68
N ALA A 111 -6.90 2.12 -13.38
CA ALA A 111 -5.96 3.03 -12.73
C ALA A 111 -6.68 4.18 -12.00
N GLU A 112 -7.68 4.80 -12.61
CA GLU A 112 -8.48 5.86 -11.98
C GLU A 112 -9.24 5.32 -10.76
N LYS A 113 -9.82 4.12 -10.89
CA LYS A 113 -10.46 3.44 -9.77
C LYS A 113 -9.46 3.14 -8.63
N ALA A 114 -8.24 2.73 -8.95
CA ALA A 114 -7.19 2.50 -7.96
C ALA A 114 -6.75 3.81 -7.27
N VAL A 115 -6.70 4.94 -7.98
CA VAL A 115 -6.42 6.27 -7.39
C VAL A 115 -7.53 6.71 -6.45
N ARG A 116 -8.80 6.51 -6.83
CA ARG A 116 -9.97 6.85 -6.03
C ARG A 116 -10.09 5.96 -4.79
N ASP A 117 -9.99 4.64 -4.96
CA ASP A 117 -9.99 3.67 -3.86
C ASP A 117 -8.75 3.83 -2.96
N GLY A 118 -7.62 4.27 -3.53
CA GLY A 118 -6.39 4.54 -2.79
C GLY A 118 -6.55 5.67 -1.76
N LEU A 119 -7.45 6.62 -1.98
CA LEU A 119 -7.80 7.65 -1.00
C LEU A 119 -8.41 7.03 0.26
N LEU A 120 -9.28 6.01 0.11
CA LEU A 120 -9.88 5.29 1.24
C LEU A 120 -8.83 4.51 2.02
N GLY A 121 -7.84 3.92 1.34
CA GLY A 121 -6.70 3.26 1.97
C GLY A 121 -5.88 4.22 2.83
N VAL A 122 -5.58 5.42 2.33
CA VAL A 122 -4.87 6.47 3.09
C VAL A 122 -5.71 6.94 4.28
N LEU A 123 -7.02 7.13 4.12
CA LEU A 123 -7.92 7.52 5.21
C LEU A 123 -7.98 6.44 6.32
N LEU A 124 -8.01 5.16 5.96
CA LEU A 124 -7.98 4.06 6.92
C LEU A 124 -6.66 4.00 7.69
N VAL A 125 -5.53 4.26 7.01
CA VAL A 125 -4.22 4.34 7.65
C VAL A 125 -4.16 5.56 8.59
N LEU A 126 -4.63 6.73 8.18
CA LEU A 126 -4.69 7.91 9.06
C LEU A 126 -5.61 7.69 10.27
N ALA A 127 -6.75 7.03 10.07
CA ALA A 127 -7.66 6.64 11.15
C ALA A 127 -7.05 5.60 12.10
N SER A 128 -5.96 4.94 11.73
CA SER A 128 -5.19 4.08 12.64
C SER A 128 -4.23 4.87 13.55
N PHE A 129 -3.88 6.10 13.17
CA PHE A 129 -3.00 6.96 13.97
C PHE A 129 -3.76 7.94 14.88
N MET A 130 -5.02 8.26 14.55
CA MET A 130 -5.96 8.99 15.45
C MET A 130 -6.45 8.10 16.59
#